data_AF-A0A845YCE9-F1
#
_entry.id   AF-A0A845YCE9-F1
#
_cell.length_a   1.000
_cell.length_b   1.000
_cell.length_c   1.000
_cell.angle_alpha   90.00
_cell.angle_beta   90.00
_cell.angle_gamma   90.00
#
_symmetry.space_group_name_H-M   'P 1'
#
loop_
_entity.id
_entity.type
_entity.pdbx_description
1 polymer ?
#
loop_
_entity_poly.entity_id
_entity_poly.type
_entity_poly.pdbx_seq_one_letter_code
_entity_poly.pdbx_strand_id
1 'polypeptide(L)'
;TSQAASIIEAMEAGAQVLLIDEDTAATNLMIRDRNMQALIAKDKEPITPFIDKVRQLYSDYGISTVLIMGGSGDYFEVADCIITLDNYKAYDVTDRAKAIAAKHPSQRQGEGGQQFGNITQRHIQLPQFDTDRKSAKVKTQRLTTLTIGREEVDLRSLEQLVETNQTRAIAQVILTWQQQHRSHILIELLDDIMDWVHLGDFDALTPYPMPDLSEFRSYELAAVINRLRELKVLSATSGSR
;
A
#
# COMPACT_ATOMS: atom_id res chain seq x y z
N THR A 1 -0.73 -11.71 5.84
CA THR A 1 -0.39 -11.73 4.39
C THR A 1 -0.87 -10.49 3.66
N SER A 2 -2.16 -10.12 3.73
CA SER A 2 -2.71 -8.94 3.04
C SER A 2 -1.99 -7.62 3.39
N GLN A 3 -1.68 -7.39 4.67
CA GLN A 3 -0.94 -6.19 5.10
C GLN A 3 0.49 -6.17 4.53
N ALA A 4 1.17 -7.33 4.51
CA ALA A 4 2.50 -7.44 3.89
C ALA A 4 2.44 -7.14 2.39
N ALA A 5 1.43 -7.68 1.67
CA ALA A 5 1.21 -7.36 0.27
C ALA A 5 0.95 -5.86 0.07
N SER A 6 0.10 -5.24 0.90
CA SER A 6 -0.23 -3.81 0.82
C SER A 6 0.99 -2.91 1.01
N ILE A 7 1.91 -3.28 1.92
CA ILE A 7 3.17 -2.55 2.12
C ILE A 7 4.03 -2.63 0.86
N ILE A 8 4.25 -3.83 0.32
CA ILE A 8 5.09 -4.01 -0.89
C ILE A 8 4.46 -3.32 -2.10
N GLU A 9 3.14 -3.40 -2.26
CA GLU A 9 2.39 -2.71 -3.32
C GLU A 9 2.50 -1.19 -3.21
N ALA A 10 2.41 -0.63 -1.99
CA ALA A 10 2.59 0.80 -1.77
C ALA A 10 4.03 1.25 -2.10
N MET A 11 5.03 0.46 -1.70
CA MET A 11 6.43 0.70 -2.04
C MET A 11 6.66 0.67 -3.56
N GLU A 12 6.11 -0.32 -4.25
CA GLU A 12 6.20 -0.42 -5.71
C GLU A 12 5.52 0.76 -6.42
N ALA A 13 4.42 1.26 -5.86
CA ALA A 13 3.74 2.47 -6.35
C ALA A 13 4.45 3.79 -5.98
N GLY A 14 5.63 3.72 -5.36
CA GLY A 14 6.44 4.90 -5.03
C GLY A 14 6.02 5.63 -3.75
N ALA A 15 5.40 4.94 -2.79
CA ALA A 15 5.06 5.55 -1.50
C ALA A 15 6.34 5.92 -0.72
N GLN A 16 6.40 7.16 -0.23
CA GLN A 16 7.52 7.67 0.59
C GLN A 16 7.23 7.62 2.10
N VAL A 17 5.96 7.43 2.47
CA VAL A 17 5.50 7.35 3.86
C VAL A 17 4.47 6.25 3.99
N LEU A 18 4.63 5.39 5.00
CA LEU A 18 3.61 4.44 5.44
C LEU A 18 2.92 4.97 6.70
N LEU A 19 1.59 4.97 6.69
CA LEU A 19 0.77 5.27 7.86
C LEU A 19 0.15 3.97 8.34
N ILE A 20 0.43 3.58 9.58
CA ILE A 20 -0.03 2.31 10.15
C ILE A 20 -0.67 2.59 11.51
N ASP A 21 -1.82 1.98 11.74
CA ASP A 21 -2.49 1.96 13.02
C ASP A 21 -2.47 0.53 13.59
N GLU A 22 -1.95 0.35 14.81
CA GLU A 22 -1.90 -0.95 15.47
C GLU A 22 -3.28 -1.60 15.60
N ASP A 23 -4.34 -0.81 15.81
CA ASP A 23 -5.70 -1.32 16.03
C ASP A 23 -6.32 -1.95 14.77
N THR A 24 -5.85 -1.57 13.58
CA THR A 24 -6.30 -2.13 12.29
C THR A 24 -5.26 -3.02 11.62
N ALA A 25 -4.08 -3.14 12.23
CA ALA A 25 -3.00 -3.98 11.75
C ALA A 25 -3.12 -5.44 12.21
N ALA A 26 -2.51 -6.34 11.45
CA ALA A 26 -2.35 -7.73 11.84
C ALA A 26 -1.23 -7.84 12.89
N THR A 27 -1.58 -8.17 14.14
CA THR A 27 -0.62 -8.27 15.25
C THR A 27 0.57 -9.16 14.93
N ASN A 28 0.32 -10.29 14.25
CA ASN A 28 1.35 -11.25 13.85
C ASN A 28 2.36 -10.70 12.83
N LEU A 29 1.99 -9.66 12.07
CA LEU A 29 2.94 -8.94 11.23
C LEU A 29 3.65 -7.84 12.01
N MET A 30 2.98 -7.17 12.95
CA MET A 30 3.55 -6.02 13.65
C MET A 30 4.68 -6.39 14.60
N ILE A 31 4.53 -7.50 15.33
CA ILE A 31 5.46 -7.85 16.39
C ILE A 31 5.51 -9.34 16.62
N ARG A 32 6.66 -9.80 17.11
CA ARG A 32 6.85 -11.14 17.61
C ARG A 32 7.72 -11.08 18.85
N ASP A 33 7.14 -11.38 20.00
CA ASP A 33 7.85 -11.26 21.27
C ASP A 33 8.91 -12.36 21.48
N ARG A 34 9.74 -12.20 22.51
CA ARG A 34 10.79 -13.16 22.87
C ARG A 34 10.23 -14.55 23.18
N ASN A 35 9.07 -14.64 23.83
CA ASN A 35 8.50 -15.92 24.26
C ASN A 35 8.07 -16.74 23.04
N MET A 36 7.46 -16.09 22.05
CA MET A 36 7.10 -16.68 20.77
C MET A 36 8.32 -17.08 19.93
N GLN A 37 9.41 -16.30 20.00
CA GLN A 37 10.70 -16.68 19.39
C GLN A 37 11.33 -17.89 20.07
N ALA A 38 11.19 -18.03 21.40
CA ALA A 38 11.70 -19.19 22.14
C ALA A 38 10.87 -20.45 21.92
N LEU A 39 9.55 -20.30 21.72
CA LEU A 39 8.63 -21.42 21.50
C LEU A 39 8.71 -21.97 20.07
N ILE A 40 8.74 -21.07 19.08
CA ILE A 40 8.73 -21.43 17.66
C ILE A 40 10.06 -20.96 17.04
N ALA A 41 10.87 -21.88 16.55
CA ALA A 41 12.11 -21.52 15.89
C ALA A 41 11.84 -20.74 14.57
N LYS A 42 12.72 -19.81 14.22
CA LYS A 42 12.58 -18.92 13.05
C LYS A 42 12.38 -19.68 11.73
N ASP A 43 13.01 -20.83 11.55
CA ASP A 43 12.87 -21.67 10.35
C ASP A 43 11.45 -22.23 10.15
N LYS A 44 10.62 -22.20 11.20
CA LYS A 44 9.22 -22.64 11.19
C LYS A 44 8.22 -21.49 11.19
N GLU A 45 8.68 -20.25 11.33
CA GLU A 45 7.85 -19.04 11.27
C GLU A 45 8.14 -18.29 9.97
N PRO A 46 7.25 -18.33 8.96
CA PRO A 46 7.50 -17.70 7.67
C PRO A 46 7.40 -16.17 7.71
N ILE A 47 6.86 -15.60 8.79
CA ILE A 47 6.63 -14.15 8.90
C ILE A 47 7.84 -13.50 9.57
N THR A 48 8.48 -12.57 8.85
CA THR A 48 9.38 -11.60 9.46
C THR A 48 8.54 -10.43 9.97
N PRO A 49 8.60 -10.09 11.27
CA PRO A 49 7.78 -9.02 11.82
C PRO A 49 8.26 -7.63 11.34
N PHE A 50 7.32 -6.70 11.21
CA PHE A 50 7.50 -5.37 10.65
C PHE A 50 8.52 -4.54 11.43
N ILE A 51 8.53 -4.66 12.76
CA ILE A 51 9.53 -4.03 13.62
C ILE A 51 10.97 -4.35 13.23
N ASP A 52 11.22 -5.53 12.64
CA ASP A 52 12.56 -5.94 12.22
C ASP A 52 12.89 -5.47 10.79
N LYS A 53 11.90 -4.94 10.05
CA LYS A 53 12.03 -4.39 8.70
C LYS A 53 11.88 -2.87 8.64
N VAL A 54 11.23 -2.24 9.61
CA VAL A 54 10.86 -0.81 9.58
C VAL A 54 12.08 0.10 9.47
N ARG A 55 13.19 -0.23 10.15
CA ARG A 55 14.42 0.56 10.02
C ARG A 55 15.03 0.44 8.62
N GLN A 56 14.93 -0.73 8.00
CA GLN A 56 15.46 -0.99 6.66
C GLN A 56 14.65 -0.29 5.57
N LEU A 57 13.34 -0.11 5.77
CA LEU A 57 12.53 0.74 4.87
C LEU A 57 13.11 2.15 4.76
N TYR A 58 13.50 2.74 5.89
CA TYR A 58 14.10 4.06 5.91
C TYR A 58 15.54 4.05 5.39
N SER A 59 16.40 3.15 5.87
CA SER A 59 17.83 3.17 5.49
C SER A 59 18.08 2.80 4.02
N ASP A 60 17.29 1.87 3.48
CA ASP A 60 17.55 1.32 2.15
C ASP A 60 16.73 2.03 1.07
N TYR A 61 15.51 2.49 1.40
CA TYR A 61 14.57 3.09 0.46
C TYR A 61 14.16 4.52 0.79
N GLY A 62 14.58 5.08 1.93
CA GLY A 62 14.16 6.42 2.36
C GLY A 62 12.68 6.52 2.75
N ILE A 63 12.01 5.39 2.92
CA ILE A 63 10.57 5.36 3.22
C ILE A 63 10.36 5.53 4.71
N SER A 64 9.68 6.62 5.08
CA SER A 64 9.34 6.92 6.47
C SER A 64 8.12 6.12 6.91
N THR A 65 7.96 5.91 8.22
CA THR A 65 6.78 5.27 8.79
C THR A 65 6.26 6.10 9.95
N VAL A 66 4.96 6.40 9.94
CA VAL A 66 4.22 6.91 11.10
C VAL A 66 3.35 5.78 11.60
N LEU A 67 3.56 5.38 12.84
CA LEU A 67 2.93 4.22 13.44
C LEU A 67 2.24 4.61 14.74
N ILE A 68 0.93 4.41 14.81
CA ILE A 68 0.16 4.51 16.05
C ILE A 68 0.37 3.21 16.82
N MET A 69 0.82 3.31 18.07
CA MET A 69 1.05 2.18 18.98
C MET A 69 0.39 2.47 20.32
N GLY A 70 -0.20 1.44 20.92
CA GLY A 70 -0.68 1.42 22.30
C GLY A 70 -0.33 0.16 23.07
N GLY A 71 -0.01 -0.95 22.38
CA GLY A 71 0.17 -2.27 22.97
C GLY A 71 1.61 -2.69 23.26
N SER A 72 2.61 -2.08 22.60
CA SER A 72 4.01 -2.50 22.73
C SER A 72 5.02 -1.36 22.76
N GLY A 73 5.97 -1.46 23.70
CA GLY A 73 7.14 -0.58 23.80
C GLY A 73 8.35 -1.02 22.98
N ASP A 74 8.30 -2.16 22.29
CA ASP A 74 9.45 -2.68 21.52
C ASP A 74 9.88 -1.73 20.40
N TYR A 75 8.95 -0.93 19.87
CA TYR A 75 9.24 0.07 18.83
C TYR A 75 10.08 1.26 19.32
N PHE A 76 10.22 1.48 20.64
CA PHE A 76 11.02 2.58 21.17
C PHE A 76 12.49 2.51 20.74
N GLU A 77 13.03 1.31 20.56
CA GLU A 77 14.42 1.13 20.11
C GLU A 77 14.62 1.63 18.68
N VAL A 78 13.67 1.34 17.80
CA VAL A 78 13.77 1.61 16.36
C VAL A 78 13.14 2.94 15.94
N ALA A 79 12.31 3.58 16.75
CA ALA A 79 11.68 4.85 16.41
C ALA A 79 12.65 6.04 16.53
N ASP A 80 12.58 7.00 15.60
CA ASP A 80 13.39 8.24 15.68
C ASP A 80 12.70 9.33 16.51
N CYS A 81 11.38 9.37 16.49
CA CYS A 81 10.55 10.29 17.26
C CYS A 81 9.39 9.51 17.90
N ILE A 82 9.10 9.80 19.17
CA ILE A 82 7.96 9.22 19.89
C ILE A 82 7.09 10.36 20.43
N ILE A 83 5.87 10.42 19.93
CA ILE A 83 4.85 11.37 20.37
C ILE A 83 3.80 10.61 21.17
N THR A 84 3.44 11.14 22.34
CA THR A 84 2.26 10.67 23.08
C THR A 84 1.15 11.70 23.00
N LEU A 85 -0.09 11.22 22.95
CA LEU A 85 -1.29 12.04 23.09
C LEU A 85 -1.84 11.85 24.51
N ASP A 86 -1.83 12.91 25.31
CA ASP A 86 -2.49 12.94 26.61
C ASP A 86 -3.53 14.07 26.62
N ASN A 87 -4.79 13.73 26.91
CA ASN A 87 -5.93 14.65 26.85
C ASN A 87 -5.97 15.46 25.54
N TYR A 88 -5.78 14.77 24.41
CA TYR A 88 -5.74 15.34 23.05
C TYR A 88 -4.62 16.38 22.82
N LYS A 89 -3.58 16.38 23.64
CA LYS A 89 -2.37 17.20 23.46
C LYS A 89 -1.18 16.33 23.13
N ALA A 90 -0.43 16.72 22.11
CA ALA A 90 0.78 16.04 21.69
C ALA A 90 1.98 16.47 22.51
N TYR A 91 2.75 15.50 22.98
CA TYR A 91 4.02 15.72 23.67
C TYR A 91 5.11 14.85 23.03
N ASP A 92 6.24 15.46 22.70
CA ASP A 92 7.44 14.73 22.36
C ASP A 92 8.00 14.08 23.63
N VAL A 93 8.01 12.75 23.64
CA VAL A 93 8.52 11.93 24.75
C VAL A 93 9.68 11.04 24.30
N THR A 94 10.35 11.43 23.21
CA THR A 94 11.43 10.66 22.58
C THR A 94 12.53 10.30 23.58
N ASP A 95 13.09 11.29 24.28
CA ASP A 95 14.16 11.06 25.27
C ASP A 95 13.73 10.11 26.39
N ARG A 96 12.49 10.27 26.87
CA ARG A 96 11.92 9.41 27.93
C ARG A 96 11.75 7.98 27.43
N ALA A 97 11.21 7.79 26.23
CA ALA A 97 11.00 6.47 25.62
C ALA A 97 12.34 5.77 25.36
N LYS A 98 13.35 6.49 24.84
CA LYS A 98 14.71 5.97 24.66
C LYS A 98 15.37 5.59 25.99
N ALA A 99 15.18 6.38 27.04
CA ALA A 99 15.68 6.04 28.37
C ALA A 99 15.00 4.78 28.96
N ILE A 100 13.72 4.55 28.67
CA ILE A 100 13.01 3.32 29.06
C ILE A 100 13.57 2.11 28.31
N ALA A 101 13.71 2.21 26.98
CA ALA A 101 14.29 1.15 26.16
C ALA A 101 15.73 0.80 26.60
N ALA A 102 16.55 1.80 26.97
CA ALA A 102 17.90 1.55 27.48
C ALA A 102 17.91 0.82 28.84
N LYS A 103 16.92 1.06 29.72
CA LYS A 103 16.79 0.37 31.01
C LYS A 103 16.19 -1.03 30.88
N HIS A 104 15.32 -1.22 29.90
CA HIS A 104 14.61 -2.46 29.65
C HIS A 104 14.79 -2.85 28.17
N PRO A 105 16.02 -3.24 27.77
CA PRO A 105 16.29 -3.55 26.38
C PRO A 105 15.45 -4.73 25.93
N SER A 106 14.97 -4.64 24.69
CA SER A 106 14.25 -5.72 24.06
C SER A 106 15.15 -6.94 24.01
N GLN A 107 14.61 -8.05 24.49
CA GLN A 107 15.32 -9.32 24.50
C GLN A 107 14.98 -10.18 23.28
N ARG A 108 14.35 -9.56 22.27
CA ARG A 108 14.03 -10.17 20.98
C ARG A 108 15.30 -10.32 20.14
N GLN A 109 15.32 -11.32 19.28
CA GLN A 109 16.33 -11.45 18.24
C GLN A 109 15.80 -10.85 16.95
N GLY A 110 16.55 -9.96 16.31
CA GLY A 110 16.14 -9.36 15.04
C GLY A 110 16.10 -10.39 13.92
N GLU A 111 14.96 -10.51 13.25
CA GLU A 111 14.73 -11.52 12.21
C GLU A 111 14.82 -10.94 10.78
N GLY A 112 14.91 -9.61 10.65
CA GLY A 112 14.85 -8.85 9.39
C GLY A 112 16.08 -8.91 8.48
N GLY A 113 17.18 -9.52 8.90
CA GLY A 113 18.43 -9.54 8.14
C GLY A 113 19.16 -8.19 8.15
N GLN A 114 20.02 -7.95 7.17
CA GLN A 114 20.83 -6.70 7.06
C GLN A 114 20.21 -5.66 6.12
N GLN A 115 19.35 -6.08 5.21
CA GLN A 115 18.73 -5.25 4.18
C GLN A 115 17.25 -5.62 4.04
N PHE A 116 16.44 -4.67 3.57
CA PHE A 116 15.03 -4.91 3.33
C PHE A 116 14.83 -6.00 2.27
N GLY A 117 15.63 -5.98 1.21
CA GLY A 117 15.51 -6.80 0.01
C GLY A 117 15.17 -5.95 -1.20
N ASN A 118 14.98 -6.57 -2.37
CA ASN A 118 14.66 -5.86 -3.61
C ASN A 118 13.14 -5.77 -3.80
N ILE A 119 12.66 -4.60 -4.22
CA ILE A 119 11.27 -4.44 -4.69
C ILE A 119 11.21 -4.85 -6.16
N THR A 120 10.44 -5.91 -6.43
CA THR A 120 10.23 -6.38 -7.79
C THR A 120 9.26 -5.45 -8.51
N GLN A 121 9.71 -4.87 -9.62
CA GLN A 121 8.81 -4.16 -10.53
C GLN A 121 8.00 -5.18 -11.33
N ARG A 122 6.68 -5.22 -11.08
CA ARG A 122 5.79 -6.17 -11.73
C ARG A 122 5.43 -5.70 -13.14
N HIS A 123 5.52 -6.63 -14.09
CA HIS A 123 4.84 -6.47 -15.36
C HIS A 123 3.39 -6.92 -15.20
N ILE A 124 2.45 -6.02 -15.48
CA ILE A 124 1.02 -6.29 -15.37
C ILE A 124 0.34 -6.12 -16.72
N GLN A 125 -0.74 -6.86 -16.94
CA GLN A 125 -1.66 -6.63 -18.04
C GLN A 125 -3.05 -6.40 -17.43
N LEU A 126 -3.63 -5.24 -17.71
CA LEU A 126 -4.98 -4.90 -17.26
C LEU A 126 -5.99 -5.90 -17.83
N PRO A 127 -6.98 -6.34 -17.03
CA PRO A 127 -8.06 -7.19 -17.50
C PRO A 127 -8.90 -6.47 -18.55
N GLN A 128 -9.60 -7.28 -19.36
CA GLN A 128 -10.46 -6.79 -20.44
C GLN A 128 -11.91 -6.84 -19.99
N PHE A 129 -12.48 -5.67 -19.75
CA PHE A 129 -13.88 -5.49 -19.39
C PHE A 129 -14.73 -5.33 -20.65
N ASP A 130 -15.79 -6.14 -20.75
CA ASP A 130 -16.79 -6.02 -21.81
C ASP A 130 -17.46 -4.64 -21.77
N THR A 131 -17.25 -3.86 -22.84
CA THR A 131 -17.78 -2.51 -23.03
C THR A 131 -18.90 -2.44 -24.07
N ASP A 132 -19.32 -3.58 -24.66
CA ASP A 132 -20.24 -3.66 -25.81
C ASP A 132 -21.66 -3.17 -25.51
N ARG A 133 -21.98 -2.92 -24.24
CA ARG A 133 -23.21 -2.22 -23.82
C ARG A 133 -22.85 -0.81 -23.40
N LYS A 134 -22.96 0.17 -24.30
CA LYS A 134 -22.88 1.64 -24.04
C LYS A 134 -22.12 1.98 -22.75
N SER A 135 -20.80 2.07 -22.83
CA SER A 135 -19.84 2.25 -21.72
C SER A 135 -19.93 1.13 -20.67
N ALA A 136 -18.81 0.44 -20.40
CA ALA A 136 -18.76 -0.47 -19.26
C ALA A 136 -19.33 0.24 -18.03
N LYS A 137 -20.40 -0.32 -17.46
CA LYS A 137 -21.21 0.39 -16.49
C LYS A 137 -20.42 0.55 -15.20
N VAL A 138 -19.78 1.70 -15.03
CA VAL A 138 -19.15 2.08 -13.78
C VAL A 138 -20.24 2.34 -12.76
N LYS A 139 -20.25 1.58 -11.68
CA LYS A 139 -21.09 1.86 -10.52
C LYS A 139 -20.21 2.01 -9.29
N THR A 140 -20.43 3.09 -8.57
CA THR A 140 -19.82 3.34 -7.27
C THR A 140 -20.91 3.16 -6.22
N GLN A 141 -20.76 2.19 -5.32
CA GLN A 141 -21.67 2.04 -4.19
C GLN A 141 -20.95 2.58 -2.95
N ARG A 142 -21.23 3.85 -2.62
CA ARG A 142 -20.47 4.59 -1.61
C ARG A 142 -18.96 4.54 -1.94
N LEU A 143 -18.11 4.64 -0.92
CA LEU A 143 -16.65 4.50 -1.02
C LEU A 143 -16.16 3.06 -0.80
N THR A 144 -17.08 2.10 -0.71
CA THR A 144 -16.74 0.72 -0.30
C THR A 144 -16.58 -0.23 -1.47
N THR A 145 -17.21 0.06 -2.61
CA THR A 145 -17.28 -0.86 -3.72
C THR A 145 -17.31 -0.13 -5.06
N LEU A 146 -16.46 -0.59 -5.96
CA LEU A 146 -16.41 -0.15 -7.35
C LEU A 146 -16.75 -1.32 -8.28
N THR A 147 -17.69 -1.13 -9.18
CA THR A 147 -18.02 -2.11 -10.22
C THR A 147 -17.52 -1.62 -11.57
N ILE A 148 -16.71 -2.43 -12.25
CA ILE A 148 -16.24 -2.21 -13.63
C ILE A 148 -16.75 -3.36 -14.50
N GLY A 149 -17.73 -3.08 -15.36
CA GLY A 149 -18.38 -4.13 -16.16
C GLY A 149 -19.14 -5.14 -15.27
N ARG A 150 -18.59 -6.35 -15.12
CA ARG A 150 -19.11 -7.40 -14.21
C ARG A 150 -18.23 -7.60 -12.98
N GLU A 151 -17.07 -6.97 -12.94
CA GLU A 151 -16.13 -7.13 -11.85
C GLU A 151 -16.48 -6.18 -10.70
N GLU A 152 -16.42 -6.72 -9.48
CA GLU A 152 -16.62 -5.95 -8.25
C GLU A 152 -15.31 -5.89 -7.46
N VAL A 153 -14.86 -4.66 -7.19
CA VAL A 153 -13.65 -4.34 -6.46
C VAL A 153 -14.04 -3.82 -5.07
N ASP A 154 -13.53 -4.47 -4.04
CA ASP A 154 -13.71 -4.07 -2.64
C ASP A 154 -12.72 -2.97 -2.27
N LEU A 155 -13.24 -1.79 -1.91
CA LEU A 155 -12.48 -0.60 -1.57
C LEU A 155 -12.51 -0.27 -0.07
N ARG A 156 -13.12 -1.12 0.77
CA ARG A 156 -13.27 -0.85 2.21
C ARG A 156 -11.94 -0.63 2.95
N SER A 157 -10.84 -1.16 2.40
CA SER A 157 -9.48 -1.01 2.95
C SER A 157 -8.74 0.23 2.41
N LEU A 158 -9.36 1.02 1.54
CA LEU A 158 -8.79 2.24 0.94
C LEU A 158 -9.37 3.49 1.60
N GLU A 159 -9.09 3.65 2.89
CA GLU A 159 -9.70 4.68 3.74
C GLU A 159 -9.37 6.12 3.33
N GLN A 160 -8.34 6.32 2.49
CA GLN A 160 -7.95 7.62 1.97
C GLN A 160 -8.77 8.07 0.75
N LEU A 161 -9.63 7.21 0.19
CA LEU A 161 -10.66 7.63 -0.76
C LEU A 161 -11.73 8.41 0.00
N VAL A 162 -11.98 9.66 -0.41
CA VAL A 162 -12.91 10.57 0.27
C VAL A 162 -14.16 10.85 -0.54
N GLU A 163 -14.12 10.64 -1.86
CA GLU A 163 -15.26 10.89 -2.75
C GLU A 163 -15.48 9.79 -3.80
N THR A 164 -16.75 9.52 -4.13
CA THR A 164 -17.12 8.53 -5.15
C THR A 164 -16.67 8.94 -6.56
N ASN A 165 -16.44 10.22 -6.78
CA ASN A 165 -15.98 10.74 -8.05
C ASN A 165 -14.52 10.33 -8.34
N GLN A 166 -13.69 10.14 -7.30
CA GLN A 166 -12.34 9.60 -7.43
C GLN A 166 -12.37 8.15 -7.94
N THR A 167 -13.23 7.32 -7.36
CA THR A 167 -13.36 5.92 -7.77
C THR A 167 -13.94 5.78 -9.16
N ARG A 168 -14.84 6.70 -9.56
CA ARG A 168 -15.33 6.80 -10.93
C ARG A 168 -14.22 7.18 -11.91
N ALA A 169 -13.39 8.16 -11.58
CA ALA A 169 -12.25 8.58 -12.41
C ALA A 169 -11.22 7.46 -12.59
N ILE A 170 -10.86 6.76 -11.50
CA ILE A 170 -9.99 5.58 -11.56
C ILE A 170 -10.55 4.51 -12.51
N ALA A 171 -11.85 4.25 -12.45
CA ALA A 171 -12.48 3.28 -13.34
C ALA A 171 -12.42 3.70 -14.82
N GLN A 172 -12.63 4.99 -15.13
CA GLN A 172 -12.53 5.50 -16.51
C GLN A 172 -11.12 5.38 -17.07
N VAL A 173 -10.11 5.68 -16.24
CA VAL A 173 -8.71 5.43 -16.59
C VAL A 173 -8.48 3.96 -16.91
N ILE A 174 -8.86 3.04 -16.02
CA ILE A 174 -8.65 1.60 -16.26
C ILE A 174 -9.32 1.15 -17.55
N LEU A 175 -10.55 1.62 -17.81
CA LEU A 175 -11.31 1.32 -19.03
C LEU A 175 -10.68 1.90 -20.32
N THR A 176 -9.97 3.01 -20.20
CA THR A 176 -9.24 3.65 -21.30
C THR A 176 -7.93 2.92 -21.59
N TRP A 177 -7.14 2.62 -20.56
CA TRP A 177 -5.84 1.98 -20.73
C TRP A 177 -5.90 0.50 -21.10
N GLN A 178 -6.96 -0.23 -20.71
CA GLN A 178 -7.11 -1.62 -21.16
C GLN A 178 -7.14 -1.77 -22.69
N GLN A 179 -7.55 -0.73 -23.44
CA GLN A 179 -7.63 -0.75 -24.91
C GLN A 179 -6.28 -0.92 -25.59
N GLN A 180 -5.17 -0.68 -24.87
CA GLN A 180 -3.83 -0.88 -25.41
C GLN A 180 -3.47 -2.37 -25.58
N HIS A 181 -4.20 -3.27 -24.92
CA HIS A 181 -4.02 -4.73 -24.99
C HIS A 181 -2.57 -5.22 -24.79
N ARG A 182 -1.76 -4.49 -24.03
CA ARG A 182 -0.35 -4.81 -23.77
C ARG A 182 -0.07 -4.88 -22.27
N SER A 183 1.11 -5.40 -21.93
CA SER A 183 1.62 -5.36 -20.57
C SER A 183 2.44 -4.09 -20.33
N HIS A 184 2.51 -3.70 -19.06
CA HIS A 184 3.21 -2.52 -18.59
C HIS A 184 3.98 -2.85 -17.32
N ILE A 185 5.10 -2.17 -17.09
CA ILE A 185 5.66 -2.09 -15.74
C ILE A 185 4.68 -1.24 -14.92
N LEU A 186 4.28 -1.72 -13.73
CA LEU A 186 3.23 -1.05 -12.95
C LEU A 186 3.57 0.42 -12.68
N ILE A 187 4.78 0.72 -12.20
CA ILE A 187 5.14 2.11 -11.86
C ILE A 187 5.12 3.03 -13.10
N GLU A 188 5.62 2.55 -14.24
CA GLU A 188 5.58 3.30 -15.51
C GLU A 188 4.14 3.53 -15.98
N LEU A 189 3.25 2.55 -15.83
CA LEU A 189 1.84 2.71 -16.14
C LEU A 189 1.19 3.78 -15.26
N LEU A 190 1.51 3.79 -13.96
CA LEU A 190 0.99 4.79 -13.03
C LEU A 190 1.47 6.19 -13.44
N ASP A 191 2.77 6.35 -13.72
CA ASP A 191 3.36 7.62 -14.15
C ASP A 191 2.74 8.11 -15.46
N ASP A 192 2.65 7.25 -16.48
CA ASP A 192 2.02 7.56 -17.78
C ASP A 192 0.56 8.02 -17.61
N ILE A 193 -0.19 7.38 -16.70
CA ILE A 193 -1.57 7.74 -16.40
C ILE A 193 -1.63 9.10 -15.71
N MET A 194 -0.86 9.29 -14.65
CA MET A 194 -0.90 10.53 -13.88
C MET A 194 -0.45 11.71 -14.72
N ASP A 195 0.58 11.56 -15.55
CA ASP A 195 1.03 12.58 -16.49
C ASP A 195 -0.06 12.92 -17.51
N TRP A 196 -0.77 11.92 -18.06
CA TRP A 196 -1.86 12.17 -18.99
C TRP A 196 -3.05 12.88 -18.33
N VAL A 197 -3.44 12.49 -17.10
CA VAL A 197 -4.51 13.17 -16.34
C VAL A 197 -4.11 14.63 -16.05
N HIS A 198 -2.85 14.88 -15.68
CA HIS A 198 -2.37 16.25 -15.45
C HIS A 198 -2.31 17.10 -16.73
N LEU A 199 -1.95 16.51 -17.88
CA LEU A 199 -1.81 17.24 -19.14
C LEU A 199 -3.14 17.54 -19.83
N GLY A 200 -4.08 16.59 -19.76
CA GLY A 200 -5.35 16.62 -20.49
C GLY A 200 -6.56 17.14 -19.70
N ASP A 201 -6.40 17.37 -18.39
CA ASP A 201 -7.50 17.54 -17.43
C ASP A 201 -8.49 16.35 -17.45
N PHE A 202 -9.51 16.37 -16.59
CA PHE A 202 -10.48 15.29 -16.49
C PHE A 202 -11.36 15.15 -17.75
N ASP A 203 -11.42 16.17 -18.60
CA ASP A 203 -12.22 16.14 -19.84
C ASP A 203 -11.64 15.17 -20.89
N ALA A 204 -10.35 14.81 -20.79
CA ALA A 204 -9.75 13.80 -21.66
C ALA A 204 -10.15 12.35 -21.31
N LEU A 205 -10.67 12.12 -20.09
CA LEU A 205 -11.04 10.80 -19.58
C LEU A 205 -12.26 10.20 -20.24
N THR A 206 -13.13 11.04 -20.80
CA THR A 206 -14.44 10.63 -21.28
C THR A 206 -14.73 11.27 -22.62
N PRO A 207 -15.42 10.57 -23.55
CA PRO A 207 -15.74 11.11 -24.86
C PRO A 207 -16.67 12.34 -24.82
N TYR A 208 -17.29 12.61 -23.67
CA TYR A 208 -18.12 13.77 -23.37
C TYR A 208 -17.80 14.27 -21.96
N PRO A 209 -17.92 15.57 -21.66
CA PRO A 209 -17.69 16.10 -20.31
C PRO A 209 -18.56 15.38 -19.28
N MET A 210 -17.92 14.88 -18.22
CA MET A 210 -18.59 14.25 -17.09
C MET A 210 -18.35 15.08 -15.82
N PRO A 211 -19.40 15.68 -15.23
CA PRO A 211 -19.23 16.57 -14.08
C PRO A 211 -18.97 15.83 -12.75
N ASP A 212 -18.86 14.50 -12.76
CA ASP A 212 -18.77 13.64 -11.57
C ASP A 212 -17.45 12.85 -11.50
N LEU A 213 -16.37 13.48 -11.97
CA LEU A 213 -14.98 13.03 -11.84
C LEU A 213 -14.21 13.94 -10.88
N SER A 214 -13.36 13.36 -10.05
CA SER A 214 -12.47 14.08 -9.12
C SER A 214 -11.05 13.51 -9.21
N GLU A 215 -10.07 14.33 -8.86
CA GLU A 215 -8.67 13.93 -8.80
C GLU A 215 -8.41 12.81 -7.79
N PHE A 216 -7.51 11.92 -8.15
CA PHE A 216 -7.07 10.78 -7.35
C PHE A 216 -5.54 10.67 -7.45
N ARG A 217 -4.90 10.01 -6.48
CA ARG A 217 -3.44 9.83 -6.48
C ARG A 217 -3.06 8.51 -7.14
N SER A 218 -1.81 8.42 -7.59
CA SER A 218 -1.23 7.15 -8.11
C SER A 218 -1.41 5.99 -7.14
N TYR A 219 -1.37 6.24 -5.82
CA TYR A 219 -1.56 5.22 -4.79
C TYR A 219 -2.95 4.59 -4.82
N GLU A 220 -4.02 5.38 -4.94
CA GLU A 220 -5.38 4.84 -5.03
C GLU A 220 -5.58 4.05 -6.33
N LEU A 221 -5.05 4.57 -7.44
CA LEU A 221 -5.07 3.87 -8.73
C LEU A 221 -4.36 2.51 -8.64
N ALA A 222 -3.13 2.48 -8.11
CA ALA A 222 -2.35 1.27 -7.91
C ALA A 222 -3.12 0.28 -7.01
N ALA A 223 -3.68 0.77 -5.92
CA ALA A 223 -4.41 -0.04 -4.96
C ALA A 223 -5.69 -0.66 -5.55
N VAL A 224 -6.40 0.05 -6.43
CA VAL A 224 -7.55 -0.48 -7.18
C VAL A 224 -7.09 -1.52 -8.19
N ILE A 225 -6.04 -1.24 -8.97
CA ILE A 225 -5.47 -2.19 -9.94
C ILE A 225 -5.08 -3.50 -9.26
N ASN A 226 -4.38 -3.43 -8.11
CA ASN A 226 -3.94 -4.59 -7.34
C ASN A 226 -5.09 -5.42 -6.77
N ARG A 227 -6.30 -4.84 -6.67
CA ARG A 227 -7.50 -5.53 -6.18
C ARG A 227 -8.39 -6.04 -7.32
N LEU A 228 -8.01 -5.82 -8.58
CA LEU A 228 -8.67 -6.45 -9.72
C LEU A 228 -8.39 -7.95 -9.70
N ARG A 229 -9.46 -8.76 -9.63
CA ARG A 229 -9.39 -10.22 -9.52
C ARG A 229 -8.83 -10.86 -10.78
N GLU A 230 -9.07 -10.24 -11.93
CA GLU A 230 -8.59 -10.73 -13.24
C GLU A 230 -7.26 -10.10 -13.67
N LEU A 231 -6.58 -9.34 -12.78
CA LEU A 231 -5.27 -8.78 -13.06
C LEU A 231 -4.27 -9.89 -13.39
N LYS A 232 -3.60 -9.76 -14.55
CA LYS A 232 -2.52 -10.68 -14.92
C LYS A 232 -1.19 -10.06 -14.52
N VAL A 233 -0.49 -10.72 -13.60
CA VAL A 233 0.90 -10.43 -13.27
C VAL A 233 1.79 -11.38 -14.06
N LEU A 234 2.60 -10.81 -14.96
CA LEU A 234 3.53 -11.56 -15.78
C LEU A 234 4.86 -11.67 -15.02
N SER A 235 5.39 -12.89 -14.88
CA SER A 235 6.75 -13.05 -14.38
C SER A 235 7.70 -12.34 -15.35
N ALA A 236 8.58 -11.47 -14.84
CA ALA A 236 9.74 -11.04 -15.61
C ALA A 236 10.41 -12.31 -16.16
N THR A 237 10.46 -12.43 -17.48
CA THR A 237 11.18 -13.54 -18.09
C THR A 237 12.61 -13.41 -17.56
N SER A 238 13.08 -14.41 -16.84
CA SER A 238 14.49 -14.49 -16.48
C SER A 238 15.26 -14.52 -17.81
N GLY A 239 15.69 -13.35 -18.25
CA GLY A 239 16.57 -13.20 -19.40
C GLY A 239 17.76 -14.10 -19.15
N SER A 240 17.86 -15.17 -19.92
CA SER A 240 19.01 -16.05 -19.86
C SER A 240 20.22 -15.27 -20.38
N ARG A 241 21.10 -14.95 -19.42
CA ARG A 241 22.51 -14.50 -19.53
C ARG A 241 22.75 -13.01 -19.71
#